data_AF-A0A6V1ND99-F1
#
_entry.id   AF-A0A6V1ND99-F1
#
_cell.length_a   1.000
_cell.length_b   1.000
_cell.length_c   1.000
_cell.angle_alpha   90.00
_cell.angle_beta   90.00
_cell.angle_gamma   90.00
#
_symmetry.space_group_name_H-M   'P 1'
#
loop_
_entity.id
_entity.type
_entity.pdbx_description
1 polymer ?
#
loop_
_entity_poly.entity_id
_entity_poly.type
_entity_poly.pdbx_seq_one_letter_code
_entity_poly.pdbx_strand_id
1 'polypeptide(L)'
;MIILPLCNFWYREVDQPVMKANQQLVRSIPMPYKQILKQEMKKVGWKGYKMEGLTPNKTRRAQVTNWLLFYREKLWGVPLEELIRRKEEENQEGVRSDQY
;
A
#
# COMPACT_ATOMS: atom_id res chain seq x y z
N MET A 1 -30.11 -1.87 27.71
CA MET A 1 -28.78 -1.96 27.07
C MET A 1 -28.98 -1.77 25.57
N ILE A 2 -28.86 -0.53 25.09
CA ILE A 2 -29.14 -0.17 23.69
C ILE A 2 -27.87 -0.44 22.89
N ILE A 3 -27.89 -1.49 22.08
CA ILE A 3 -26.87 -1.73 21.05
C ILE A 3 -27.16 -0.73 19.93
N LEU A 4 -26.52 0.44 19.97
CA LEU A 4 -26.60 1.42 18.89
C LEU A 4 -26.02 0.80 17.60
N PRO A 5 -26.69 0.91 16.45
CA PRO A 5 -26.16 0.51 15.16
C PRO A 5 -25.18 1.59 14.66
N LEU A 6 -24.08 1.81 15.39
CA LEU A 6 -22.99 2.73 14.99
C LEU A 6 -22.18 2.19 13.80
N CYS A 7 -22.47 0.97 13.33
CA CYS A 7 -21.55 0.23 12.46
C CYS A 7 -21.69 0.51 10.95
N ASN A 8 -22.64 1.34 10.50
CA ASN A 8 -22.87 1.55 9.06
C ASN A 8 -22.97 3.02 8.60
N PHE A 9 -22.84 3.99 9.51
CA PHE A 9 -22.88 5.41 9.14
C PHE A 9 -21.46 5.98 9.05
N TRP A 10 -21.02 6.29 7.83
CA TRP A 10 -19.69 6.84 7.56
C TRP A 10 -19.69 8.34 7.78
N TYR A 11 -19.43 8.76 9.03
CA TYR A 11 -19.12 10.17 9.27
C TYR A 11 -17.79 10.50 8.60
N ARG A 12 -17.84 11.34 7.56
CA ARG A 12 -16.67 11.76 6.77
C ARG A 12 -15.53 12.24 7.67
N GLU A 13 -15.85 12.91 8.77
CA GLU A 13 -14.88 13.41 9.75
C GLU A 13 -14.06 12.30 10.42
N VAL A 14 -14.68 11.16 10.70
CA VAL A 14 -14.02 9.98 11.29
C VAL A 14 -13.22 9.22 10.24
N ASP A 15 -13.73 9.15 9.01
CA ASP A 15 -13.11 8.37 7.93
C ASP A 15 -11.93 9.06 7.23
N GLN A 16 -11.98 10.39 7.15
CA GLN A 16 -11.00 11.23 6.47
C GLN A 16 -9.56 11.06 6.98
N PRO A 17 -9.26 11.03 8.30
CA PRO A 17 -7.89 10.80 8.77
C PRO A 17 -7.35 9.44 8.32
N VAL A 18 -8.17 8.38 8.39
CA VAL A 18 -7.80 7.03 7.95
C VAL A 18 -7.54 6.99 6.45
N MET A 19 -8.39 7.65 5.66
CA MET A 19 -8.20 7.78 4.22
C MET A 19 -6.89 8.50 3.88
N LYS A 20 -6.59 9.62 4.56
CA LYS A 20 -5.35 10.39 4.35
C LYS A 20 -4.09 9.58 4.70
N ALA A 21 -4.09 8.88 5.83
CA ALA A 21 -2.98 8.04 6.24
C ALA A 21 -2.69 6.93 5.21
N ASN A 22 -3.74 6.28 4.70
CA ASN A 22 -3.60 5.26 3.68
C ASN A 22 -3.11 5.82 2.33
N GLN A 23 -3.55 7.02 1.93
CA GLN A 23 -3.00 7.68 0.75
C GLN A 23 -1.50 7.98 0.88
N GLN A 24 -1.04 8.42 2.05
CA GLN A 24 0.38 8.62 2.32
C GLN A 24 1.16 7.31 2.20
N LEU A 25 0.60 6.23 2.74
CA LEU A 25 1.17 4.88 2.66
C LEU A 25 1.30 4.37 1.21
N VAL A 26 0.28 4.59 0.38
CA VAL A 26 0.31 4.19 -1.03
C VAL A 26 1.30 5.04 -1.82
N ARG A 27 1.46 6.33 -1.48
CA ARG A 27 2.45 7.23 -2.10
C ARG A 27 3.88 6.84 -1.79
N SER A 28 4.16 6.23 -0.63
CA SER A 28 5.52 5.82 -0.28
C SER A 28 6.04 4.62 -1.08
N ILE A 29 5.16 3.90 -1.80
CA ILE A 29 5.54 2.71 -2.58
C ILE A 29 5.96 3.14 -3.99
N PRO A 30 7.17 2.81 -4.46
CA PRO A 30 7.59 3.05 -5.83
C PRO A 30 6.67 2.36 -6.84
N MET A 31 6.51 2.95 -8.02
CA MET A 31 5.67 2.42 -9.12
C MET A 31 5.83 0.90 -9.40
N PRO A 32 7.04 0.33 -9.49
CA PRO A 32 7.19 -1.11 -9.79
C PRO A 32 6.56 -2.02 -8.73
N TYR A 33 6.46 -1.57 -7.48
CA TYR A 33 5.98 -2.36 -6.35
C TYR A 33 4.52 -2.10 -6.01
N LYS A 34 3.82 -1.21 -6.73
CA LYS A 34 2.42 -0.88 -6.43
C LYS A 34 1.45 -2.04 -6.62
N GLN A 35 1.82 -3.10 -7.35
CA GLN A 35 1.00 -4.30 -7.54
C GLN A 35 1.56 -5.57 -6.86
N ILE A 36 2.48 -5.42 -5.90
CA ILE A 36 3.14 -6.56 -5.23
C ILE A 36 2.14 -7.54 -4.60
N LEU A 37 1.00 -7.05 -4.11
CA LEU A 37 -0.05 -7.90 -3.57
C LEU A 37 -0.53 -8.97 -4.57
N LYS A 38 -0.71 -8.62 -5.84
CA LYS A 38 -1.15 -9.59 -6.86
C LYS A 38 -0.06 -10.63 -7.15
N GLN A 39 1.21 -10.21 -7.12
CA GLN A 39 2.34 -11.10 -7.39
C GLN A 39 2.53 -12.12 -6.27
N GLU A 40 2.56 -11.65 -5.02
CA GLU A 40 2.79 -12.50 -3.85
C GLU A 40 1.58 -13.36 -3.51
N MET A 41 0.37 -12.77 -3.50
CA MET A 41 -0.83 -13.53 -3.11
C MET A 41 -1.23 -14.56 -4.17
N LYS A 42 -0.84 -14.38 -5.45
CA LYS A 42 -1.02 -15.41 -6.48
C LYS A 42 -0.29 -16.71 -6.15
N LYS A 43 0.90 -16.63 -5.51
CA LYS A 43 1.65 -17.82 -5.04
C LYS A 43 0.86 -18.61 -3.99
N VAL A 44 0.06 -17.93 -3.19
CA VAL A 44 -0.80 -18.51 -2.13
C VAL A 44 -2.17 -18.96 -2.69
N GLY A 45 -2.38 -18.86 -4.01
CA GLY A 45 -3.63 -19.26 -4.66
C GLY A 45 -4.75 -18.21 -4.57
N TRP A 46 -4.44 -16.96 -4.24
CA TRP A 46 -5.42 -15.88 -4.23
C TRP A 46 -5.82 -15.48 -5.65
N LYS A 47 -7.13 -15.50 -5.92
CA LYS A 47 -7.71 -15.23 -7.25
C LYS A 47 -8.03 -13.75 -7.51
N GLY A 48 -7.79 -12.87 -6.53
CA GLY A 48 -8.09 -11.44 -6.63
C GLY A 48 -9.36 -11.02 -5.86
N TYR A 49 -9.79 -9.77 -6.09
CA TYR A 49 -10.99 -9.22 -5.47
C TYR A 49 -12.24 -9.70 -6.20
N LYS A 50 -13.27 -10.09 -5.43
CA LYS A 50 -14.63 -10.24 -5.97
C LYS A 50 -15.30 -8.87 -5.94
N MET A 51 -16.01 -8.53 -7.01
CA MET A 51 -16.77 -7.27 -7.10
C MET A 51 -17.92 -7.24 -6.08
N GLU A 52 -18.52 -8.39 -5.82
CA GLU A 52 -19.54 -8.58 -4.79
C GLU A 52 -18.93 -8.39 -3.39
N GLY A 53 -19.20 -7.23 -2.80
CA GLY A 53 -18.79 -6.90 -1.45
C GLY A 53 -17.47 -6.13 -1.33
N LEU A 54 -17.03 -5.42 -2.39
CA LEU A 54 -15.94 -4.45 -2.29
C LEU A 54 -16.41 -3.18 -1.57
N THR A 55 -16.14 -3.09 -0.26
CA THR A 55 -16.44 -1.91 0.54
C THR A 55 -15.19 -1.01 0.69
N PRO A 56 -15.35 0.30 0.92
CA PRO A 56 -14.21 1.20 1.15
C PRO A 56 -13.26 0.70 2.25
N ASN A 57 -13.76 0.07 3.32
CA ASN A 57 -12.92 -0.54 4.35
C ASN A 57 -12.08 -1.72 3.83
N LYS A 58 -12.66 -2.58 2.99
CA LYS A 58 -11.92 -3.72 2.44
C LYS A 58 -10.84 -3.25 1.46
N THR A 59 -11.14 -2.26 0.62
CA THR A 59 -10.16 -1.67 -0.30
C THR A 59 -9.00 -1.02 0.45
N ARG A 60 -9.28 -0.33 1.56
CA ARG A 60 -8.22 0.28 2.39
C ARG A 60 -7.34 -0.76 3.08
N ARG A 61 -7.93 -1.82 3.64
CA ARG A 61 -7.16 -2.95 4.22
C ARG A 61 -6.24 -3.58 3.18
N ALA A 62 -6.74 -3.77 1.98
CA ALA A 62 -5.97 -4.25 0.84
C ALA A 62 -4.75 -3.36 0.51
N GLN A 63 -4.93 -2.04 0.52
CA GLN A 63 -3.85 -1.08 0.29
C GLN A 63 -2.78 -1.14 1.39
N VAL A 64 -3.20 -1.29 2.65
CA VAL A 64 -2.29 -1.49 3.79
C VAL A 64 -1.53 -2.81 3.66
N THR A 65 -2.19 -3.91 3.29
CA THR A 65 -1.54 -5.20 3.04
C THR A 65 -0.49 -5.10 1.94
N ASN A 66 -0.76 -4.34 0.87
CA ASN A 66 0.20 -4.11 -0.20
C ASN A 66 1.49 -3.44 0.33
N TRP A 67 1.36 -2.46 1.22
CA TRP A 67 2.50 -1.83 1.88
C TRP A 67 3.26 -2.77 2.81
N LEU A 68 2.55 -3.59 3.60
CA LEU A 68 3.19 -4.56 4.49
C LEU A 68 4.02 -5.60 3.73
N LEU A 69 3.52 -6.06 2.58
CA LEU A 69 4.28 -6.95 1.71
C LEU A 69 5.52 -6.26 1.15
N PHE A 70 5.40 -5.01 0.71
CA PHE A 70 6.57 -4.23 0.29
C PHE A 70 7.60 -4.09 1.42
N TYR A 71 7.16 -3.76 2.63
CA TYR A 71 8.04 -3.66 3.80
C TYR A 71 8.77 -4.98 4.07
N ARG A 72 8.06 -6.11 4.07
CA ARG A 72 8.63 -7.43 4.30
C ARG A 72 9.69 -7.82 3.26
N GLU A 73 9.45 -7.55 1.98
CA GLU A 73 10.34 -8.02 0.91
C GLU A 73 11.54 -7.09 0.69
N LYS A 74 11.40 -5.78 0.94
CA LYS A 74 12.40 -4.77 0.53
C LYS A 74 13.07 -4.02 1.67
N LEU A 75 12.35 -3.81 2.77
CA LEU A 75 12.84 -2.98 3.89
C LEU A 75 13.28 -3.83 5.07
N TRP A 76 12.65 -4.98 5.27
CA TRP A 76 12.97 -5.88 6.39
C TRP A 76 14.44 -6.33 6.34
N GLY A 77 15.17 -6.06 7.42
CA GLY A 77 16.56 -6.49 7.58
C GLY A 77 17.59 -5.69 6.77
N VAL A 78 17.18 -4.62 6.08
CA VAL A 78 18.10 -3.76 5.33
C VAL A 78 18.50 -2.56 6.20
N PRO A 79 19.80 -2.29 6.41
CA PRO A 79 20.22 -1.11 7.15
C PRO A 79 19.84 0.17 6.40
N LEU A 80 19.65 1.27 7.12
CA LEU A 80 19.18 2.54 6.55
C LEU A 80 20.09 3.04 5.42
N GLU A 81 21.40 2.90 5.58
CA GLU A 81 22.37 3.50 4.64
C GLU A 81 22.33 2.83 3.27
N GLU A 82 22.06 1.53 3.26
CA GLU A 82 21.84 0.77 2.05
C GLU A 82 20.57 1.22 1.31
N LEU A 83 19.51 1.57 2.04
CA LEU A 83 18.27 2.08 1.45
C LEU A 83 18.45 3.47 0.85
N ILE A 84 19.23 4.32 1.50
CA ILE A 84 19.59 5.65 0.98
C ILE A 84 20.38 5.50 -0.31
N ARG A 85 21.41 4.63 -0.32
CA ARG A 85 22.22 4.37 -1.52
C ARG A 85 21.37 3.91 -2.71
N ARG A 86 20.46 2.95 -2.51
CA ARG A 86 19.55 2.47 -3.57
C ARG A 86 18.68 3.59 -4.14
N LYS A 87 18.19 4.48 -3.28
CA LYS A 87 17.37 5.62 -3.70
C LYS A 87 18.19 6.62 -4.51
N GLU A 88 19.44 6.84 -4.13
CA GLU A 88 20.37 7.70 -4.88
C GLU A 88 20.69 7.11 -6.26
N GLU A 89 20.95 5.80 -6.33
CA GLU A 89 21.16 5.06 -7.58
C GLU A 89 19.93 5.16 -8.51
N GLU A 90 18.73 4.91 -8.00
CA GLU A 90 17.46 5.05 -8.75
C GLU A 90 17.27 6.48 -9.28
N ASN A 91 17.60 7.50 -8.49
CA ASN A 91 17.51 8.89 -8.93
C ASN A 91 18.53 9.22 -10.03
N GLN A 92 19.76 8.70 -9.93
CA GLN A 92 20.80 8.90 -10.95
C GLN A 92 20.47 8.22 -12.27
N GLU A 93 19.87 7.03 -12.22
CA GLU A 93 19.40 6.32 -13.41
C GLU A 93 18.26 7.04 -14.12
N GLY A 94 17.29 7.59 -13.36
CA GLY A 94 16.21 8.40 -13.92
C GLY A 94 16.71 9.66 -14.64
N VAL A 95 17.69 10.36 -14.05
CA VAL A 95 18.31 11.53 -14.70
C VAL A 95 19.04 11.14 -15.98
N ARG A 96 19.64 9.95 -16.03
CA ARG A 96 20.39 9.46 -17.21
C ARG A 96 19.46 9.05 -18.36
N SER A 97 18.29 8.48 -18.07
CA SER A 97 17.31 8.13 -19.10
C SER A 97 16.65 9.34 -19.76
N ASP A 98 16.54 10.45 -19.04
CA ASP A 98 15.90 11.68 -19.55
C ASP A 98 16.84 12.51 -20.45
N GLN A 99 18.14 12.18 -20.49
CA GLN A 99 19.15 12.89 -21.29
C GLN A 99 19.38 12.27 -22.68
N TYR A 100 18.66 11.21 -23.06
CA TYR A 100 18.83 10.50 -24.33
C TYR A 100 17.56 10.52 -25.19
#